data_AF-A0A9W9CP83-F1
#
_entry.id   AF-A0A9W9CP83-F1
#
_cell.length_a   1.000
_cell.length_b   1.000
_cell.length_c   1.000
_cell.angle_alpha   90.00
_cell.angle_beta   90.00
_cell.angle_gamma   90.00
#
_symmetry.space_group_name_H-M   'P 1'
#
loop_
_entity.id
_entity.type
_entity.pdbx_description
1 polymer ?
#
loop_
_entity_poly.entity_id
_entity_poly.type
_entity_poly.pdbx_seq_one_letter_code
_entity_poly.pdbx_strand_id
1 'polypeptide(L)'
;MNVTVDRNHPLPPISEAFASLRHQLESTWLKFEAAEHHLVSLDDAIDTEMLNYVSVHQKANIQQVWTERYRLTIQKYKPAIEAVIQRRSELESEVEALEKAAQRESGTLEAQAALKVDVGVMRRCLGITMEIVEAARAQLEQAKFMSLKL
;
A
#
# COMPACT_ATOMS: atom_id res chain seq x y z
N MET A 1 -11.85 33.83 -4.02
CA MET A 1 -12.75 34.12 -2.89
C MET A 1 -11.91 34.03 -1.62
N ASN A 2 -11.72 35.13 -0.90
CA ASN A 2 -11.07 35.13 0.42
C ASN A 2 -12.12 34.77 1.46
N VAL A 3 -12.02 33.59 2.05
CA VAL A 3 -12.84 33.21 3.21
C VAL A 3 -12.29 33.97 4.42
N THR A 4 -13.03 34.97 4.88
CA THR A 4 -12.70 35.72 6.10
C THR A 4 -13.15 34.89 7.29
N VAL A 5 -12.21 34.32 8.03
CA VAL A 5 -12.52 33.56 9.26
C VAL A 5 -12.68 34.56 10.40
N ASP A 6 -13.93 34.86 10.76
CA ASP A 6 -14.24 35.66 11.95
C ASP A 6 -13.91 34.85 13.22
N ARG A 7 -12.93 35.33 13.99
CA ARG A 7 -12.47 34.67 15.23
C ARG A 7 -13.45 34.81 16.40
N ASN A 8 -14.45 35.70 16.29
CA ASN A 8 -15.47 35.91 17.32
C ASN A 8 -16.72 35.04 17.12
N HIS A 9 -16.82 34.33 15.99
CA HIS A 9 -17.83 33.31 15.79
C HIS A 9 -17.29 31.94 16.23
N PRO A 10 -18.00 31.19 17.08
CA PRO A 10 -17.62 29.81 17.37
C PRO A 10 -17.57 29.07 16.03
N LEU A 11 -16.49 28.31 15.82
CA LEU A 11 -16.34 27.46 14.63
C LEU A 11 -17.65 26.68 14.44
N PRO A 12 -18.22 26.64 13.23
CA PRO A 12 -19.44 25.88 13.00
C PRO A 12 -19.20 24.45 13.48
N PRO A 13 -20.20 23.83 14.14
CA PRO A 13 -20.06 22.45 14.58
C PRO A 13 -19.71 21.59 13.38
N ILE A 14 -18.71 20.72 13.58
CA ILE A 14 -18.31 19.73 12.60
C ILE A 14 -19.57 19.02 12.10
N SER A 15 -19.84 19.11 10.79
CA SER A 15 -20.98 18.39 10.22
C SER A 15 -20.74 16.88 10.37
N GLU A 16 -21.81 16.10 10.58
CA GLU A 16 -21.69 14.63 10.64
C GLU A 16 -21.03 14.06 9.39
N ALA A 17 -21.27 14.68 8.24
CA ALA A 17 -20.63 14.34 6.99
C ALA A 17 -19.12 14.62 6.97
N PHE A 18 -18.66 15.74 7.54
CA PHE A 18 -17.24 15.99 7.72
C PHE A 18 -16.59 14.96 8.64
N ALA A 19 -17.22 14.66 9.77
CA ALA A 19 -16.70 13.65 10.70
C ALA A 19 -16.58 12.28 9.99
N SER A 20 -17.56 11.92 9.17
CA SER A 20 -17.56 10.70 8.36
C SER A 20 -16.45 10.69 7.29
N LEU A 21 -16.30 11.77 6.52
CA LEU A 21 -15.26 11.90 5.49
C LEU A 21 -13.85 11.85 6.09
N ARG A 22 -13.63 12.55 7.20
CA ARG A 22 -12.35 12.54 7.91
C ARG A 22 -12.02 11.16 8.45
N HIS A 23 -13.01 10.46 9.03
CA HIS A 23 -12.80 9.11 9.54
C HIS A 23 -12.50 8.11 8.42
N GLN A 24 -13.19 8.22 7.28
CA GLN A 24 -12.89 7.42 6.09
C GLN A 24 -11.47 7.69 5.59
N LEU A 25 -11.05 8.95 5.53
CA LEU A 25 -9.71 9.34 5.10
C LEU A 25 -8.61 8.76 6.00
N GLU A 26 -8.74 8.92 7.32
CA GLU A 26 -7.78 8.36 8.30
C GLU A 26 -7.72 6.83 8.17
N SER A 27 -8.86 6.15 8.05
CA SER A 27 -8.93 4.69 7.91
C SER A 27 -8.30 4.18 6.61
N THR A 28 -8.60 4.83 5.49
CA THR A 28 -8.05 4.48 4.17
C THR A 28 -6.54 4.74 4.14
N TRP A 29 -6.04 5.81 4.77
CA TRP A 29 -4.61 6.09 4.88
C TRP A 29 -3.84 5.00 5.63
N LEU A 30 -4.35 4.56 6.78
CA LEU A 30 -3.72 3.47 7.55
C LEU A 30 -3.62 2.16 6.76
N LYS A 31 -4.61 1.90 5.90
CA LYS A 31 -4.58 0.73 5.02
C LYS A 31 -3.55 0.86 3.89
N PHE A 32 -3.29 2.07 3.39
CA PHE A 32 -2.20 2.32 2.45
C PHE A 32 -0.84 2.02 3.09
N GLU A 33 -0.57 2.57 4.27
CA GLU A 33 0.68 2.33 5.00
C GLU A 33 0.88 0.83 5.26
N ALA A 34 -0.17 0.13 5.70
CA ALA A 34 -0.11 -1.31 5.93
C ALA A 34 0.13 -2.14 4.65
N ALA A 35 -0.36 -1.69 3.50
CA ALA A 35 -0.13 -2.35 2.21
C ALA A 35 1.31 -2.13 1.71
N GLU A 36 1.82 -0.90 1.82
CA GLU A 36 3.18 -0.55 1.43
C GLU A 36 4.22 -1.29 2.28
N HIS A 37 4.07 -1.27 3.60
CA HIS A 37 4.98 -1.98 4.51
C HIS A 37 5.02 -3.49 4.27
N HIS A 38 3.93 -4.08 3.76
CA HIS A 38 3.86 -5.53 3.56
C HIS A 38 4.78 -6.03 2.43
N LEU A 39 5.04 -5.21 1.41
CA LEU A 39 5.94 -5.58 0.30
C LEU A 39 7.39 -5.16 0.54
N VAL A 40 7.60 -3.99 1.15
CA VAL A 40 8.96 -3.44 1.38
C VAL A 40 9.78 -4.35 2.32
N SER A 41 9.14 -5.04 3.27
CA SER A 41 9.85 -5.90 4.23
C SER A 41 10.18 -7.31 3.73
N LEU A 42 9.84 -7.67 2.49
CA LEU A 42 10.00 -9.05 2.02
C LEU A 42 11.45 -9.46 1.79
N ASP A 43 12.28 -8.56 1.25
CA ASP A 43 13.72 -8.81 1.06
C ASP A 43 14.42 -9.02 2.41
N ASP A 44 14.13 -8.19 3.41
CA ASP A 44 14.65 -8.35 4.78
C ASP A 44 14.22 -9.70 5.41
N ALA A 45 12.98 -10.13 5.17
CA ALA A 45 12.47 -11.41 5.65
C ALA A 45 13.16 -12.60 4.96
N ILE A 46 13.47 -12.48 3.67
CA ILE A 46 14.25 -13.48 2.94
C ILE A 46 15.68 -13.52 3.47
N ASP A 47 16.32 -12.37 3.64
CA ASP A 47 17.70 -12.27 4.12
C ASP A 47 17.83 -12.86 5.53
N THR A 48 16.86 -12.60 6.40
CA THR A 48 16.81 -13.20 7.74
C THR A 48 16.72 -14.73 7.67
N GLU A 49 15.86 -15.28 6.81
CA GLU A 49 15.75 -16.74 6.64
C GLU A 49 16.99 -17.34 5.97
N MET A 50 17.64 -16.61 5.06
CA MET A 50 18.89 -17.02 4.45
C MET A 50 20.04 -17.06 5.45
N LEU A 51 20.13 -16.09 6.35
CA LEU A 51 21.09 -16.10 7.45
C LEU A 51 20.88 -17.33 8.35
N ASN A 52 19.62 -17.64 8.68
CA ASN A 52 19.29 -18.85 9.44
C ASN A 52 19.69 -20.11 8.67
N TYR A 53 19.36 -20.20 7.38
CA TYR A 53 19.72 -21.33 6.54
C TYR A 53 21.23 -21.58 6.50
N VAL A 54 22.03 -20.53 6.26
CA VAL A 54 23.50 -20.61 6.21
C VAL A 54 24.08 -20.99 7.57
N SER A 55 23.51 -20.49 8.66
CA SER A 55 23.97 -20.83 10.02
C SER A 55 23.79 -22.32 10.37
N VAL A 56 22.71 -22.93 9.89
CA VAL A 56 22.39 -24.36 10.08
C VAL A 56 23.15 -25.23 9.08
N HIS A 57 23.29 -24.78 7.83
CA HIS A 57 23.89 -25.53 6.73
C HIS A 57 25.29 -24.98 6.40
N GLN A 58 26.21 -25.03 7.36
CA GLN A 58 27.55 -24.42 7.24
C GLN A 58 28.42 -24.97 6.09
N LYS A 59 28.05 -26.13 5.53
CA LYS A 59 28.72 -26.77 4.39
C LYS A 59 27.96 -26.60 3.07
N ALA A 60 26.87 -25.83 3.05
CA ALA A 60 26.14 -25.55 1.83
C ALA A 60 27.06 -24.87 0.82
N ASN A 61 27.06 -25.38 -0.41
CA ASN A 61 27.78 -24.73 -1.50
C ASN A 61 26.96 -23.55 -2.04
N ILE A 62 27.59 -22.72 -2.86
CA ILE A 62 26.95 -21.52 -3.41
C ILE A 62 25.68 -21.82 -4.19
N GLN A 63 25.62 -22.93 -4.93
CA GLN A 63 24.44 -23.33 -5.70
C GLN A 63 23.27 -23.67 -4.77
N GLN A 64 23.51 -24.41 -3.68
CA GLN A 64 22.49 -24.73 -2.69
C GLN A 64 21.94 -23.47 -1.99
N VAL A 65 22.81 -22.51 -1.67
CA VAL A 65 22.40 -21.21 -1.10
C VAL A 65 21.52 -20.43 -2.07
N TRP A 66 21.88 -20.40 -3.37
CA TRP A 66 21.05 -19.73 -4.39
C TRP A 66 19.71 -20.42 -4.62
N THR A 67 19.70 -21.75 -4.73
CA THR A 67 18.47 -22.54 -4.86
C THR A 67 17.52 -22.26 -3.70
N GLU A 68 18.04 -22.23 -2.47
CA GLU A 68 17.22 -21.92 -1.29
C GLU A 68 16.70 -20.48 -1.31
N ARG A 69 17.54 -19.50 -1.66
CA ARG A 69 17.08 -18.10 -1.79
C ARG A 69 15.94 -17.98 -2.79
N TYR A 70 16.06 -18.59 -3.98
CA TYR A 70 14.99 -18.57 -4.97
C TYR A 70 13.73 -19.27 -4.48
N ARG A 71 13.86 -20.39 -3.76
CA ARG A 71 12.72 -21.09 -3.14
C ARG A 71 11.98 -20.18 -2.17
N LEU A 72 12.71 -19.48 -1.29
CA LEU A 72 12.15 -18.54 -0.32
C LEU A 72 11.50 -17.33 -1.00
N THR A 73 12.17 -16.74 -2.01
CA THR A 73 11.60 -15.65 -2.82
C THR A 73 10.26 -16.09 -3.43
N ILE A 74 10.21 -17.25 -4.10
CA ILE A 74 8.98 -17.76 -4.71
C ILE A 74 7.88 -17.98 -3.66
N GLN A 75 8.23 -18.60 -2.53
CA GLN A 75 7.30 -18.91 -1.45
C GLN A 75 6.70 -17.66 -0.81
N LYS A 76 7.49 -16.59 -0.64
CA LYS A 76 7.07 -15.38 0.08
C LYS A 76 6.46 -14.31 -0.83
N TYR A 77 7.03 -14.08 -2.01
CA TYR A 77 6.56 -13.02 -2.90
C TYR A 77 5.20 -13.31 -3.49
N LYS A 78 4.94 -14.57 -3.89
CA LYS A 78 3.66 -14.93 -4.52
C LYS A 78 2.44 -14.57 -3.66
N PRO A 79 2.30 -15.05 -2.40
CA PRO A 79 1.15 -14.71 -1.57
C PRO A 79 1.11 -13.23 -1.19
N ALA A 80 2.26 -12.57 -1.00
CA ALA A 80 2.31 -11.16 -0.64
C ALA A 80 1.84 -10.25 -1.79
N ILE A 81 2.24 -10.55 -3.03
CA ILE A 81 1.76 -9.87 -4.24
C ILE A 81 0.24 -10.02 -4.37
N GLU A 82 -0.28 -11.25 -4.23
CA GLU A 82 -1.73 -11.52 -4.29
C GLU A 82 -2.49 -10.72 -3.21
N ALA A 83 -1.98 -10.70 -1.98
CA ALA A 83 -2.57 -9.95 -0.87
C ALA A 83 -2.59 -8.43 -1.12
N VAL A 84 -1.50 -7.85 -1.64
CA VAL A 84 -1.45 -6.40 -1.93
C VAL A 84 -2.36 -6.03 -3.10
N ILE A 85 -2.46 -6.87 -4.13
CA ILE A 85 -3.40 -6.64 -5.23
C ILE A 85 -4.85 -6.60 -4.71
N GLN A 86 -5.21 -7.55 -3.85
CA GLN A 86 -6.54 -7.57 -3.25
C GLN A 86 -6.80 -6.30 -2.41
N ARG A 87 -5.88 -5.95 -1.51
CA ARG A 87 -5.98 -4.72 -0.69
C ARG A 87 -6.06 -3.46 -1.53
N ARG A 88 -5.32 -3.38 -2.64
CA ARG A 88 -5.39 -2.25 -3.56
C ARG A 88 -6.79 -2.13 -4.17
N SER A 89 -7.39 -3.24 -4.60
CA SER A 89 -8.75 -3.23 -5.16
C SER A 89 -9.79 -2.74 -4.13
N GLU A 90 -9.62 -3.12 -2.87
CA GLU A 90 -10.46 -2.64 -1.76
C GLU A 90 -10.26 -1.12 -1.56
N LEU A 91 -9.01 -0.65 -1.55
CA LEU A 91 -8.69 0.78 -1.42
C LEU A 91 -9.19 1.61 -2.60
N GLU A 92 -9.13 1.09 -3.81
CA GLU A 92 -9.67 1.76 -5.01
C GLU A 92 -11.19 1.97 -4.86
N SER A 93 -11.91 0.97 -4.35
CA SER A 93 -13.34 1.08 -4.06
C SER A 93 -13.64 2.11 -2.97
N GLU A 94 -12.81 2.18 -1.93
CA GLU A 94 -12.93 3.18 -0.84
C GLU A 94 -12.69 4.60 -1.35
N VAL A 95 -11.66 4.80 -2.18
CA VAL A 95 -11.37 6.11 -2.79
C VAL A 95 -12.51 6.56 -3.70
N GLU A 96 -13.10 5.65 -4.48
CA GLU A 96 -14.30 5.96 -5.27
C GLU A 96 -15.50 6.32 -4.39
N ALA A 97 -15.70 5.62 -3.27
CA ALA A 97 -16.78 5.91 -2.34
C ALA A 97 -16.60 7.29 -1.69
N LEU A 98 -15.36 7.63 -1.30
CA LEU A 98 -14.99 8.94 -0.77
C LEU A 98 -15.26 10.05 -1.80
N GLU A 99 -14.84 9.85 -3.05
CA GLU A 99 -15.07 10.82 -4.12
C GLU A 99 -16.57 11.05 -4.37
N LYS A 100 -17.38 9.98 -4.41
CA LYS A 100 -18.84 10.08 -4.56
C LYS A 100 -19.50 10.77 -3.36
N ALA A 101 -19.03 10.50 -2.13
CA ALA A 101 -19.52 11.16 -0.93
C ALA A 101 -19.21 12.67 -0.96
N ALA A 102 -17.97 13.04 -1.29
CA ALA A 102 -17.57 14.44 -1.41
C ALA A 102 -18.32 15.16 -2.55
N GLN A 103 -18.58 14.51 -3.68
CA GLN A 103 -19.37 15.11 -4.77
C GLN A 103 -20.80 15.49 -4.34
N ARG A 104 -21.44 14.68 -3.48
CA ARG A 104 -22.79 14.95 -2.95
C ARG A 104 -22.84 16.21 -2.08
N GLU A 105 -21.70 16.60 -1.51
CA GLU A 105 -21.56 17.74 -0.61
C GLU A 105 -20.63 18.82 -1.14
N SER A 106 -20.49 18.93 -2.47
CA SER A 106 -19.56 19.86 -3.15
C SER A 106 -19.71 21.34 -2.79
N GLY A 107 -20.79 21.72 -2.11
CA GLY A 107 -20.99 23.05 -1.54
C GLY A 107 -20.20 23.33 -0.26
N THR A 108 -19.62 22.31 0.38
CA THR A 108 -18.80 22.44 1.60
C THR A 108 -17.32 22.62 1.27
N LEU A 109 -16.57 23.32 2.12
CA LEU A 109 -15.12 23.53 1.92
C LEU A 109 -14.36 22.21 1.98
N GLU A 110 -14.87 21.27 2.76
CA GLU A 110 -14.22 20.04 3.11
C GLU A 110 -14.44 18.97 2.03
N ALA A 111 -15.63 18.90 1.45
CA ALA A 111 -15.83 18.15 0.22
C ALA A 111 -14.94 18.70 -0.91
N GLN A 112 -14.76 20.02 -1.00
CA GLN A 112 -13.87 20.60 -2.00
C GLN A 112 -12.40 20.27 -1.74
N ALA A 113 -11.97 20.24 -0.48
CA ALA A 113 -10.62 19.81 -0.10
C ALA A 113 -10.41 18.33 -0.44
N ALA A 114 -11.37 17.47 -0.08
CA ALA A 114 -11.33 16.04 -0.39
C ALA A 114 -11.22 15.78 -1.90
N LEU A 115 -12.02 16.47 -2.71
CA LEU A 115 -12.01 16.31 -4.17
C LEU A 115 -10.73 16.84 -4.82
N LYS A 116 -10.20 17.98 -4.35
CA LYS A 116 -9.04 18.64 -4.98
C LYS A 116 -7.70 18.06 -4.56
N VAL A 117 -7.60 17.59 -3.31
CA VAL A 117 -6.33 17.17 -2.71
C VAL A 117 -6.38 15.68 -2.41
N ASP A 118 -7.27 15.27 -1.51
CA ASP A 118 -7.21 13.94 -0.90
C ASP A 118 -7.41 12.81 -1.91
N VAL A 119 -8.46 12.89 -2.73
CA VAL A 119 -8.73 11.91 -3.80
C VAL A 119 -7.55 11.83 -4.77
N GLY A 120 -6.94 12.98 -5.12
CA GLY A 120 -5.80 13.03 -6.01
C GLY A 120 -4.55 12.37 -5.42
N VAL A 121 -4.28 12.61 -4.14
CA VAL A 121 -3.19 11.97 -3.39
C VAL A 121 -3.41 10.47 -3.29
N MET A 122 -4.60 10.03 -2.87
CA MET A 122 -4.93 8.62 -2.73
C MET A 122 -4.84 7.85 -4.06
N ARG A 123 -5.31 8.45 -5.17
CA ARG A 123 -5.14 7.87 -6.52
C ARG A 123 -3.67 7.71 -6.89
N ARG A 124 -2.82 8.68 -6.53
CA ARG A 124 -1.37 8.57 -6.75
C ARG A 124 -0.77 7.44 -5.91
N CYS A 125 -1.19 7.30 -4.65
CA CYS A 125 -0.76 6.18 -3.79
C CYS A 125 -1.18 4.81 -4.34
N LEU A 126 -2.39 4.69 -4.92
CA LEU A 126 -2.81 3.46 -5.63
C LEU A 126 -1.92 3.15 -6.84
N GLY A 127 -1.43 4.18 -7.53
CA GLY A 127 -0.47 4.05 -8.63
C GLY A 127 0.88 3.54 -8.15
N ILE A 128 1.46 4.19 -7.15
CA ILE A 128 2.75 3.80 -6.54
C ILE A 128 2.68 2.35 -6.02
N THR A 129 1.57 1.97 -5.38
CA THR A 129 1.37 0.59 -4.92
C THR A 129 1.47 -0.42 -6.07
N MET A 130 0.99 -0.08 -7.28
CA MET A 130 1.15 -0.95 -8.45
C MET A 130 2.57 -1.00 -8.97
N GLU A 131 3.29 0.11 -8.99
CA GLU A 131 4.70 0.13 -9.38
C GLU A 131 5.53 -0.80 -8.47
N ILE A 132 5.25 -0.80 -7.16
CA ILE A 132 5.88 -1.72 -6.20
C ILE A 132 5.49 -3.18 -6.50
N VAL A 133 4.21 -3.47 -6.78
CA VAL A 133 3.75 -4.82 -7.17
C VAL A 133 4.45 -5.30 -8.45
N GLU A 134 4.63 -4.43 -9.44
CA GLU A 134 5.32 -4.76 -10.69
C GLU A 134 6.80 -5.10 -10.46
N ALA A 135 7.49 -4.31 -9.64
CA ALA A 135 8.86 -4.60 -9.24
C ALA A 135 8.96 -5.97 -8.51
N ALA A 136 8.04 -6.24 -7.58
CA ALA A 136 7.99 -7.52 -6.86
C ALA A 136 7.70 -8.71 -7.81
N ARG A 137 6.80 -8.53 -8.79
CA ARG A 137 6.53 -9.54 -9.83
C ARG A 137 7.77 -9.84 -10.67
N ALA A 138 8.54 -8.82 -11.05
CA ALA A 138 9.78 -9.00 -11.80
C ALA A 138 10.80 -9.84 -11.01
N GLN A 139 10.95 -9.58 -9.71
CA GLN A 139 11.82 -10.39 -8.84
C GLN A 139 11.32 -11.84 -8.72
N LEU A 140 10.01 -12.06 -8.59
CA LEU A 140 9.41 -13.39 -8.56
C LEU A 140 9.66 -14.17 -9.86
N GLU A 141 9.44 -13.56 -11.02
CA GLU A 141 9.66 -14.22 -12.32
C GLU A 141 11.15 -14.52 -12.54
N GLN A 142 12.04 -13.61 -12.14
CA GLN A 142 13.47 -13.88 -12.15
C GLN A 142 13.84 -15.08 -11.26
N ALA A 143 13.30 -15.16 -10.04
CA ALA A 143 13.55 -16.29 -9.15
C ALA A 143 13.05 -17.61 -9.73
N LYS A 144 11.84 -17.64 -10.33
CA LYS A 144 11.30 -18.81 -11.03
C LYS A 144 12.23 -19.26 -12.16
N PHE A 145 12.63 -18.33 -13.02
CA PHE A 145 13.51 -18.63 -14.14
C PHE A 145 14.88 -19.18 -13.70
N MET A 146 15.48 -18.58 -12.67
CA MET A 146 16.77 -19.03 -12.15
C MET A 146 16.67 -20.38 -11.45
N SER A 147 15.55 -20.68 -10.78
CA SER A 147 15.32 -21.99 -10.14
C SER A 147 15.27 -23.15 -11.14
N LEU A 148 14.94 -22.88 -12.42
CA LEU A 148 14.93 -23.87 -13.50
C LEU A 148 16.32 -24.11 -14.12
N LYS A 149 17.29 -23.23 -13.83
CA LYS A 149 18.64 -23.26 -14.40
C LYS A 149 19.70 -23.86 -13.46
N LEU A 150 19.36 -24.04 -12.19
CA LEU A 150 20.24 -24.58 -11.15
C LEU A 150 19.88 -26.03 -10.82
#